data_AF-A0A0D3I608-F1
#
_entry.id   AF-A0A0D3I608-F1
#
_cell.length_a   1.000
_cell.length_b   1.000
_cell.length_c   1.000
_cell.angle_alpha   90.00
_cell.angle_beta   90.00
_cell.angle_gamma   90.00
#
_symmetry.space_group_name_H-M   'P 1'
#
loop_
_entity.id
_entity.type
_entity.pdbx_description
1 polymer ?
#
loop_
_entity_poly.entity_id
_entity_poly.type
_entity_poly.pdbx_seq_one_letter_code
_entity_poly.pdbx_strand_id
1 'polypeptide(L)'
;MKLIALLTLCAVILSPVTACSNILVSPAASEDGNVLIGANDDSAKRLGAVTHFPAQKHGPGAMRRIYHFETGALSGQIPEPNVTHNVMSHANEHGLVIAETTHGGIARLAGGSEDLLDYGSLIMVTLQRAKTAREAARITQFLPCDDPDSCMMAPDVLIFAVARGLWNGSTSDPTFSFSDVYDPVTPTGARFCDARVWYIFRELADPADFDAEYYLPYARGFNLTRRMPLFVRPRRKLRRADVHALLSSKYEGSELDPSLDGVPPLVATTRHRPGAEVPPPVRALLWWGSDDHAWAPKVPLFGGATAVHRAYDDGNCSARLACRAALDLPGSVLTFSWGSAFWVNSAVARLVYQDYERASAVVECAREAFESWAAPKVESADKKARRQWAAGDPSAVSATLTELALAAGAEAMSRWEKLWMDLLVTFQDGNTASADAHDLLCGCAKASAVYSTRWLQKVVDDAGDHYRLPSKECASIDADGHCHPETTAPQKPSSFNVWFAPVPPRRAVAASNMAPISKLEVRGVMG
;
A
#
# COMPACT_ATOMS: atom_id res chain seq x y z
N MET A 1 19.11 -3.61 -39.55
CA MET A 1 19.86 -3.19 -38.34
C MET A 1 19.04 -2.39 -37.31
N LYS A 2 18.03 -1.57 -37.67
CA LYS A 2 17.26 -0.80 -36.66
C LYS A 2 16.28 -1.61 -35.76
N LEU A 3 15.89 -2.82 -36.14
CA LEU A 3 14.87 -3.61 -35.42
C LEU A 3 15.38 -4.36 -34.16
N ILE A 4 16.70 -4.54 -34.00
CA ILE A 4 17.26 -5.34 -32.89
C ILE A 4 17.42 -4.51 -31.61
N ALA A 5 17.64 -3.20 -31.74
CA ALA A 5 17.86 -2.29 -30.60
C ALA A 5 16.63 -2.11 -29.69
N LEU A 6 15.41 -2.41 -30.19
CA LEU A 6 14.17 -2.22 -29.43
C LEU A 6 13.90 -3.35 -28.43
N LEU A 7 14.39 -4.57 -28.70
CA LEU A 7 14.18 -5.73 -27.83
C LEU A 7 15.12 -5.79 -26.62
N THR A 8 16.23 -5.05 -26.67
CA THR A 8 17.22 -4.97 -25.56
C THR A 8 16.79 -4.07 -24.40
N LEU A 9 15.67 -3.33 -24.49
CA LEU A 9 15.20 -2.44 -23.42
C LEU A 9 14.15 -3.07 -22.50
N CYS A 10 13.53 -4.19 -22.90
CA CYS A 10 12.55 -4.91 -22.06
C CYS A 10 13.18 -5.90 -21.07
N ALA A 11 14.52 -5.98 -21.01
CA ALA A 11 15.24 -6.68 -19.96
C ALA A 11 15.33 -5.85 -18.65
N VAL A 12 14.21 -5.25 -18.24
CA VAL A 12 14.07 -4.73 -16.87
C VAL A 12 14.13 -5.95 -15.96
N ILE A 13 15.20 -6.03 -15.15
CA ILE A 13 15.41 -7.16 -14.25
C ILE A 13 14.29 -7.12 -13.19
N LEU A 14 13.37 -8.08 -13.22
CA LEU A 14 12.41 -8.31 -12.14
C LEU A 14 13.10 -8.92 -10.91
N SER A 15 14.01 -8.14 -10.32
CA SER A 15 14.34 -8.30 -8.91
C SER A 15 13.09 -8.00 -8.09
N PRO A 16 12.67 -8.86 -7.15
CA PRO A 16 11.57 -8.54 -6.25
C PRO A 16 12.02 -7.39 -5.34
N VAL A 17 11.54 -6.18 -5.63
CA VAL A 17 11.83 -4.99 -4.82
C VAL A 17 11.02 -5.06 -3.54
N THR A 18 11.69 -5.27 -2.41
CA THR A 18 11.16 -4.96 -1.08
C THR A 18 11.06 -3.45 -0.94
N ALA A 19 9.88 -2.94 -0.62
CA ALA A 19 9.64 -1.52 -0.45
C ALA A 19 9.05 -1.25 0.94
N CYS A 20 9.43 -0.10 1.50
CA CYS A 20 8.82 0.50 2.68
C CYS A 20 8.82 2.01 2.45
N SER A 21 7.83 2.73 2.97
CA SER A 21 7.72 4.19 2.81
C SER A 21 7.47 4.85 4.17
N ASN A 22 8.38 5.74 4.61
CA ASN A 22 8.28 6.38 5.93
C ASN A 22 8.16 7.91 5.83
N ILE A 23 7.30 8.48 6.68
CA ILE A 23 7.20 9.92 6.94
C ILE A 23 7.35 10.16 8.44
N LEU A 24 8.33 10.97 8.82
CA LEU A 24 8.59 11.39 10.20
C LEU A 24 8.21 12.87 10.35
N VAL A 25 7.28 13.18 11.26
CA VAL A 25 6.85 14.56 11.56
C VAL A 25 7.20 14.92 13.00
N SER A 26 7.99 15.99 13.17
CA SER A 26 8.39 16.48 14.48
C SER A 26 7.23 17.18 15.23
N PRO A 27 7.30 17.31 16.57
CA PRO A 27 6.29 18.03 17.36
C PRO A 27 6.07 19.48 16.91
N ALA A 28 7.10 20.14 16.38
CA ALA A 28 6.99 21.48 15.82
C ALA A 28 6.22 21.51 14.49
N ALA A 29 6.40 20.49 13.65
CA ALA A 29 5.76 20.35 12.33
C ALA A 29 4.34 19.75 12.38
N SER A 30 3.96 19.06 13.46
CA SER A 30 2.57 18.58 13.65
C SER A 30 1.62 19.70 14.10
N GLU A 31 0.34 19.58 13.82
CA GLU A 31 -0.69 20.52 14.28
C GLU A 31 -0.92 20.42 15.79
N ASP A 32 -0.91 19.19 16.31
CA ASP A 32 -1.34 18.85 17.67
C ASP A 32 -0.18 18.60 18.66
N GLY A 33 1.06 18.95 18.26
CA GLY A 33 2.25 18.90 19.12
C GLY A 33 2.82 17.49 19.36
N ASN A 34 2.39 16.48 18.61
CA ASN A 34 2.83 15.10 18.77
C ASN A 34 3.89 14.71 17.73
N VAL A 35 4.70 13.70 18.02
CA VAL A 35 5.50 13.05 16.97
C VAL A 35 4.53 12.20 16.14
N LEU A 36 4.56 12.34 14.83
CA LEU A 36 3.89 11.42 13.91
C LEU A 36 4.92 10.58 13.19
N ILE A 37 4.70 9.26 13.14
CA ILE A 37 5.46 8.34 12.31
C ILE A 37 4.44 7.62 11.44
N GLY A 38 4.47 7.84 10.12
CA GLY A 38 3.74 7.03 9.16
C GLY A 38 4.68 6.08 8.47
N ALA A 39 4.27 4.82 8.32
CA ALA A 39 5.12 3.76 7.76
C ALA A 39 4.30 2.77 6.93
N ASN A 40 4.76 2.50 5.71
CA ASN A 40 4.35 1.37 4.86
C ASN A 40 5.37 0.21 4.99
N ASP A 41 4.89 -1.03 5.10
CA ASP A 41 5.67 -2.29 5.15
C ASP A 41 5.18 -3.18 3.99
N ASP A 42 5.88 -3.13 2.85
CA ASP A 42 5.37 -3.65 1.59
C ASP A 42 5.98 -5.04 1.32
N SER A 43 5.20 -6.10 1.51
CA SER A 43 5.68 -7.47 1.38
C SER A 43 4.79 -8.32 0.47
N ALA A 44 5.39 -8.90 -0.57
CA ALA A 44 4.78 -9.92 -1.42
C ALA A 44 4.68 -11.31 -0.74
N LYS A 45 5.05 -11.44 0.54
CA LYS A 45 5.15 -12.73 1.27
C LYS A 45 4.53 -12.75 2.66
N ARG A 46 4.36 -11.61 3.33
CA ARG A 46 3.69 -11.53 4.64
C ARG A 46 2.17 -11.37 4.45
N LEU A 47 1.40 -12.04 5.32
CA LEU A 47 0.02 -11.66 5.56
C LEU A 47 0.01 -10.44 6.50
N GLY A 48 -0.64 -9.34 6.10
CA GLY A 48 -0.72 -8.14 6.94
C GLY A 48 -1.49 -8.42 8.24
N ALA A 49 -0.78 -8.55 9.36
CA ALA A 49 -1.36 -8.86 10.67
C ALA A 49 -0.60 -8.18 11.83
N VAL A 50 -1.33 -7.92 12.91
CA VAL A 50 -0.82 -7.29 14.13
C VAL A 50 -0.02 -8.31 14.92
N THR A 51 1.31 -8.18 14.88
CA THR A 51 2.20 -8.92 15.79
C THR A 51 2.02 -8.41 17.22
N HIS A 52 1.52 -9.26 18.12
CA HIS A 52 1.45 -8.97 19.56
C HIS A 52 2.48 -9.78 20.35
N PHE A 53 3.13 -9.14 21.33
CA PHE A 53 3.87 -9.82 22.38
C PHE A 53 3.36 -9.31 23.74
N PRO A 54 2.89 -10.17 24.66
CA PRO A 54 2.52 -9.75 26.00
C PRO A 54 3.76 -9.39 26.84
N ALA A 55 3.59 -8.51 27.83
CA ALA A 55 4.59 -8.33 28.87
C ALA A 55 4.78 -9.62 29.67
N GLN A 56 6.03 -10.01 29.93
CA GLN A 56 6.37 -11.28 30.61
C GLN A 56 7.50 -11.10 31.61
N LYS A 57 7.55 -12.00 32.60
CA LYS A 57 8.69 -12.16 33.52
C LYS A 57 9.37 -13.49 33.20
N HIS A 58 10.68 -13.47 33.06
CA HIS A 58 11.47 -14.61 32.64
C HIS A 58 12.35 -15.15 33.78
N GLY A 59 12.54 -16.46 33.83
CA GLY A 59 13.43 -17.10 34.79
C GLY A 59 14.91 -16.97 34.40
N PRO A 60 15.86 -17.14 35.35
CA PRO A 60 17.29 -17.16 35.04
C PRO A 60 17.61 -18.21 33.96
N GLY A 61 18.36 -17.80 32.93
CA GLY A 61 18.73 -18.68 31.82
C GLY A 61 17.63 -18.92 30.77
N ALA A 62 16.50 -18.20 30.83
CA ALA A 62 15.48 -18.25 29.78
C ALA A 62 16.03 -17.77 28.43
N MET A 63 15.71 -18.52 27.36
CA MET A 63 16.19 -18.25 26.00
C MET A 63 15.02 -17.98 25.05
N ARG A 64 15.16 -16.92 24.27
CA ARG A 64 14.29 -16.53 23.17
C ARG A 64 14.71 -17.23 21.89
N ARG A 65 13.79 -17.90 21.20
CA ARG A 65 14.00 -18.30 19.80
C ARG A 65 13.87 -17.09 18.87
N ILE A 66 14.90 -16.85 18.06
CA ILE A 66 14.86 -15.84 17.00
C ILE A 66 14.48 -16.53 15.69
N TYR A 67 13.42 -16.03 15.06
CA TYR A 67 13.05 -16.39 13.69
C TYR A 67 13.31 -15.20 12.79
N HIS A 68 13.93 -15.44 11.64
CA HIS A 68 14.16 -14.45 10.59
C HIS A 68 12.81 -14.00 10.02
N PHE A 69 12.59 -12.69 9.97
CA PHE A 69 11.31 -12.06 9.60
C PHE A 69 10.91 -12.26 8.12
N GLU A 70 11.90 -12.35 7.22
CA GLU A 70 11.67 -12.61 5.78
C GLU A 70 11.45 -14.09 5.43
N THR A 71 12.16 -15.01 6.10
CA THR A 71 12.20 -16.43 5.71
C THR A 71 11.40 -17.33 6.65
N GLY A 72 11.06 -16.86 7.86
CA GLY A 72 10.44 -17.64 8.91
C GLY A 72 11.34 -18.71 9.55
N ALA A 73 12.58 -18.87 9.06
CA ALA A 73 13.55 -19.84 9.56
C ALA A 73 14.04 -19.48 10.98
N LEU A 74 14.46 -20.47 11.76
CA LEU A 74 15.05 -20.26 13.08
C LEU A 74 16.52 -19.83 12.92
N SER A 75 16.83 -18.55 13.13
CA SER A 75 18.21 -18.03 13.08
C SER A 75 19.06 -18.49 14.27
N GLY A 76 18.43 -18.70 15.42
CA GLY A 76 19.11 -19.14 16.64
C GLY A 76 18.36 -18.73 17.90
N GLN A 77 19.09 -18.43 18.98
CA GLN A 77 18.51 -18.01 20.26
C GLN A 77 19.32 -16.91 20.95
N ILE A 78 18.65 -16.03 21.71
CA ILE A 78 19.28 -15.04 22.59
C ILE A 78 18.73 -15.15 24.02
N PRO A 79 19.48 -14.79 25.08
CA PRO A 79 18.93 -14.72 26.43
C PRO A 79 17.77 -13.71 26.51
N GLU A 80 16.70 -14.04 27.23
CA GLU A 80 15.67 -13.06 27.64
C GLU A 80 16.13 -12.29 28.89
N PRO A 81 15.79 -10.99 29.02
CA PRO A 81 15.93 -10.26 30.28
C PRO A 81 14.85 -10.71 31.28
N ASN A 82 15.05 -10.43 32.57
CA ASN A 82 14.08 -10.78 33.63
C ASN A 82 12.64 -10.27 33.39
N VAL A 83 12.47 -9.20 32.57
CA VAL A 83 11.16 -8.64 32.19
C VAL A 83 11.20 -8.21 30.72
N THR A 84 10.20 -8.58 29.93
CA THR A 84 9.92 -8.04 28.59
C THR A 84 8.63 -7.22 28.58
N HIS A 85 8.58 -6.19 27.73
CA HIS A 85 7.47 -5.23 27.62
C HIS A 85 6.36 -5.71 26.67
N ASN A 86 5.11 -5.28 26.91
CA ASN A 86 4.01 -5.51 25.97
C ASN A 86 4.23 -4.71 24.69
N VAL A 87 4.13 -5.38 23.54
CA VAL A 87 4.31 -4.83 22.20
C VAL A 87 3.07 -5.11 21.36
N MET A 88 2.53 -4.05 20.77
CA MET A 88 1.37 -4.07 19.89
C MET A 88 1.82 -3.55 18.51
N SER A 89 2.05 -4.47 17.57
CA SER A 89 2.69 -4.19 16.28
C SER A 89 4.00 -3.40 16.46
N HIS A 90 4.11 -2.23 15.82
CA HIS A 90 5.32 -1.39 15.81
C HIS A 90 5.46 -0.46 17.03
N ALA A 91 4.68 -0.66 18.10
CA ALA A 91 4.73 0.15 19.32
C ALA A 91 4.71 -0.69 20.61
N ASN A 92 5.14 -0.10 21.75
CA ASN A 92 5.10 -0.76 23.05
C ASN A 92 4.40 0.05 24.16
N GLU A 93 4.18 -0.60 25.30
CA GLU A 93 3.51 -0.07 26.50
C GLU A 93 4.19 1.17 27.13
N HIS A 94 5.42 1.50 26.75
CA HIS A 94 6.14 2.68 27.26
C HIS A 94 5.99 3.92 26.36
N GLY A 95 5.42 3.73 25.17
CA GLY A 95 5.29 4.75 24.14
C GLY A 95 6.39 4.74 23.08
N LEU A 96 7.32 3.78 23.12
CA LEU A 96 8.29 3.59 22.05
C LEU A 96 7.57 3.10 20.78
N VAL A 97 7.96 3.66 19.65
CA VAL A 97 7.56 3.25 18.30
C VAL A 97 8.83 3.03 17.50
N ILE A 98 8.88 1.97 16.69
CA ILE A 98 9.96 1.72 15.72
C ILE A 98 9.33 1.33 14.39
N ALA A 99 9.70 2.01 13.31
CA ALA A 99 9.43 1.62 11.93
C ALA A 99 10.77 1.43 11.19
N GLU A 100 10.76 0.66 10.10
CA GLU A 100 11.92 0.46 9.22
C GLU A 100 11.64 1.03 7.82
N THR A 101 12.71 1.33 7.09
CA THR A 101 12.66 1.69 5.68
C THR A 101 13.79 0.96 4.96
N THR A 102 13.44 0.10 3.99
CA THR A 102 14.40 -0.78 3.34
C THR A 102 15.26 -0.02 2.34
N HIS A 103 16.58 -0.24 2.45
CA HIS A 103 17.61 0.36 1.61
C HIS A 103 18.40 -0.75 0.90
N GLY A 104 18.97 -0.47 -0.27
CA GLY A 104 19.69 -1.48 -1.06
C GLY A 104 21.02 -1.86 -0.43
N GLY A 105 21.76 -0.85 0.00
CA GLY A 105 23.06 -0.99 0.66
C GLY A 105 24.13 -1.61 -0.25
N ILE A 106 25.27 -1.89 0.35
CA ILE A 106 26.41 -2.48 -0.36
C ILE A 106 26.40 -4.00 -0.19
N ALA A 107 26.06 -4.72 -1.26
CA ALA A 107 25.86 -6.18 -1.26
C ALA A 107 27.03 -7.00 -0.68
N ARG A 108 28.29 -6.52 -0.78
CA ARG A 108 29.47 -7.16 -0.14
C ARG A 108 29.54 -7.01 1.39
N LEU A 109 28.55 -6.38 2.01
CA LEU A 109 28.39 -6.27 3.47
C LEU A 109 27.21 -7.11 4.00
N ALA A 110 26.42 -7.75 3.12
CA ALA A 110 25.26 -8.54 3.50
C ALA A 110 25.59 -10.04 3.62
N GLY A 111 24.88 -10.75 4.52
CA GLY A 111 24.85 -12.21 4.56
C GLY A 111 26.05 -12.85 5.25
N GLY A 112 26.36 -12.43 6.48
CA GLY A 112 27.26 -13.16 7.36
C GLY A 112 26.62 -14.48 7.82
N SER A 113 27.41 -15.55 7.89
CA SER A 113 26.95 -16.86 8.41
C SER A 113 26.68 -16.87 9.93
N GLU A 114 26.82 -15.72 10.60
CA GLU A 114 26.60 -15.50 12.03
C GLU A 114 25.47 -14.46 12.29
N ASP A 115 24.75 -14.02 11.24
CA ASP A 115 23.71 -12.97 11.29
C ASP A 115 22.45 -13.43 12.05
N LEU A 116 22.53 -13.42 13.38
CA LEU A 116 21.49 -13.93 14.28
C LEU A 116 20.19 -13.09 14.31
N LEU A 117 20.29 -11.79 14.07
CA LEU A 117 19.16 -10.84 14.10
C LEU A 117 19.05 -10.11 12.75
N ASP A 118 18.00 -10.42 12.00
CA ASP A 118 17.57 -9.62 10.85
C ASP A 118 16.75 -8.39 11.29
N TYR A 119 16.43 -7.48 10.36
CA TYR A 119 15.81 -6.20 10.70
C TYR A 119 14.48 -6.32 11.47
N GLY A 120 13.60 -7.24 11.06
CA GLY A 120 12.29 -7.40 11.70
C GLY A 120 12.38 -8.05 13.09
N SER A 121 13.24 -9.05 13.27
CA SER A 121 13.49 -9.60 14.61
C SER A 121 14.22 -8.59 15.51
N LEU A 122 15.10 -7.76 14.96
CA LEU A 122 15.75 -6.64 15.64
C LEU A 122 14.75 -5.60 16.16
N ILE A 123 13.75 -5.20 15.36
CA ILE A 123 12.64 -4.32 15.78
C ILE A 123 11.89 -4.95 16.96
N MET A 124 11.39 -6.18 16.77
CA MET A 124 10.51 -6.83 17.74
C MET A 124 11.22 -7.15 19.06
N VAL A 125 12.50 -7.55 19.01
CA VAL A 125 13.37 -7.72 20.19
C VAL A 125 13.60 -6.39 20.90
N THR A 126 13.79 -5.29 20.17
CA THR A 126 14.08 -3.98 20.77
C THR A 126 12.83 -3.37 21.41
N LEU A 127 11.66 -3.45 20.76
CA LEU A 127 10.37 -3.03 21.35
C LEU A 127 10.04 -3.78 22.66
N GLN A 128 10.49 -5.03 22.82
CA GLN A 128 10.32 -5.81 24.05
C GLN A 128 11.31 -5.47 25.18
N ARG A 129 12.36 -4.67 24.91
CA ARG A 129 13.51 -4.48 25.81
C ARG A 129 13.88 -3.02 26.09
N ALA A 130 13.47 -2.08 25.24
CA ALA A 130 13.71 -0.64 25.37
C ALA A 130 12.40 0.12 25.61
N LYS A 131 12.46 1.23 26.33
CA LYS A 131 11.31 2.09 26.68
C LYS A 131 11.30 3.42 25.92
N THR A 132 12.46 3.84 25.42
CA THR A 132 12.66 5.12 24.73
C THR A 132 13.47 4.92 23.45
N ALA A 133 13.38 5.88 22.52
CA ALA A 133 14.14 5.81 21.25
C ALA A 133 15.66 5.82 21.50
N ARG A 134 16.11 6.50 22.56
CA ARG A 134 17.53 6.54 22.96
C ARG A 134 18.02 5.22 23.54
N GLU A 135 17.18 4.48 24.26
CA GLU A 135 17.48 3.09 24.68
C GLU A 135 17.46 2.10 23.49
N ALA A 136 16.72 2.42 22.42
CA ALA A 136 16.63 1.60 21.22
C ALA A 136 17.77 1.83 20.21
N ALA A 137 18.40 3.01 20.23
CA ALA A 137 19.52 3.36 19.36
C ALA A 137 20.77 2.53 19.68
N ARG A 138 21.22 1.70 18.74
CA ARG A 138 22.37 0.77 18.90
C ARG A 138 23.70 1.33 18.38
N ILE A 139 23.74 2.64 18.26
CA ILE A 139 24.76 3.44 17.60
C ILE A 139 24.88 4.73 18.45
N THR A 140 26.10 5.26 18.70
CA THR A 140 26.50 6.42 19.54
C THR A 140 27.39 7.50 18.88
N GLN A 141 28.42 7.20 18.05
CA GLN A 141 29.43 8.13 17.44
C GLN A 141 29.96 7.51 16.11
N PHE A 142 30.56 8.12 15.08
CA PHE A 142 31.10 9.45 14.82
C PHE A 142 30.89 9.90 13.33
N LEU A 143 30.64 11.20 13.17
CA LEU A 143 30.53 12.14 12.04
C LEU A 143 30.78 13.52 12.72
N PRO A 144 30.84 14.66 12.01
CA PRO A 144 30.69 15.97 12.66
C PRO A 144 29.25 16.18 13.20
N CYS A 145 28.90 15.44 14.25
CA CYS A 145 27.73 15.70 15.09
C CYS A 145 28.22 16.17 16.46
N ASP A 146 28.36 17.48 16.60
CA ASP A 146 28.86 18.13 17.83
C ASP A 146 27.87 18.02 19.00
N ASP A 147 26.64 17.56 18.73
CA ASP A 147 25.59 17.30 19.71
C ASP A 147 25.18 15.80 19.75
N PRO A 148 25.53 15.05 20.83
CA PRO A 148 25.15 13.66 21.02
C PRO A 148 23.69 13.47 21.49
N ASP A 149 22.93 14.54 21.75
CA ASP A 149 21.48 14.45 21.99
C ASP A 149 20.67 14.41 20.67
N SER A 150 21.26 14.86 19.55
CA SER A 150 20.61 14.88 18.23
C SER A 150 21.08 13.80 17.25
N CYS A 151 22.22 13.13 17.47
CA CYS A 151 22.85 12.25 16.47
C CYS A 151 23.72 11.14 17.09
N MET A 152 23.61 9.90 16.58
CA MET A 152 24.24 8.70 17.15
C MET A 152 24.53 7.61 16.08
N MET A 153 25.69 6.92 16.12
CA MET A 153 26.36 6.25 14.95
C MET A 153 27.29 5.08 15.41
N ALA A 154 27.83 4.17 14.58
CA ALA A 154 28.70 3.08 15.12
C ALA A 154 30.14 3.60 15.43
N PRO A 155 30.73 3.46 16.64
CA PRO A 155 31.99 4.16 17.00
C PRO A 155 33.20 3.91 16.09
N ASP A 156 33.21 2.76 15.42
CA ASP A 156 34.20 2.34 14.43
C ASP A 156 33.76 2.61 12.99
N VAL A 157 32.64 3.31 12.73
CA VAL A 157 32.02 3.45 11.39
C VAL A 157 32.99 4.02 10.34
N LEU A 158 33.65 5.16 10.59
CA LEU A 158 34.64 5.69 9.64
C LEU A 158 35.89 4.79 9.56
N ILE A 159 36.27 4.10 10.63
CA ILE A 159 37.41 3.17 10.66
C ILE A 159 37.09 1.94 9.78
N PHE A 160 35.88 1.39 9.89
CA PHE A 160 35.35 0.30 9.07
C PHE A 160 35.22 0.74 7.61
N ALA A 161 34.71 1.96 7.35
CA ALA A 161 34.60 2.50 6.00
C ALA A 161 35.97 2.57 5.31
N VAL A 162 37.00 3.09 5.99
CA VAL A 162 38.38 3.12 5.46
C VAL A 162 38.94 1.70 5.34
N ALA A 163 38.86 0.88 6.38
CA ALA A 163 39.43 -0.48 6.40
C ALA A 163 38.79 -1.45 5.40
N ARG A 164 37.53 -1.23 5.00
CA ARG A 164 36.86 -1.99 3.93
C ARG A 164 37.05 -1.38 2.53
N GLY A 165 37.72 -0.22 2.40
CA GLY A 165 37.82 0.50 1.13
C GLY A 165 36.44 0.95 0.62
N LEU A 166 35.64 1.53 1.51
CA LEU A 166 34.38 2.22 1.21
C LEU A 166 34.58 3.75 1.20
N TRP A 167 35.53 4.24 2.00
CA TRP A 167 35.91 5.66 2.09
C TRP A 167 37.43 5.81 1.93
N ASN A 168 37.86 6.80 1.14
CA ASN A 168 39.27 7.09 0.87
C ASN A 168 39.79 8.35 1.60
N GLY A 169 38.93 9.07 2.31
CA GLY A 169 39.29 10.25 3.10
C GLY A 169 39.71 9.91 4.53
N SER A 170 39.91 10.93 5.35
CA SER A 170 40.26 10.76 6.78
C SER A 170 39.07 10.21 7.58
N THR A 171 39.37 9.58 8.74
CA THR A 171 38.38 9.31 9.80
C THR A 171 37.96 10.58 10.56
N SER A 172 38.51 11.74 10.19
CA SER A 172 38.21 13.07 10.71
C SER A 172 37.67 14.02 9.63
N ASP A 173 37.20 13.49 8.51
CA ASP A 173 36.80 14.28 7.35
C ASP A 173 35.36 14.82 7.50
N PRO A 174 35.13 16.15 7.56
CA PRO A 174 33.79 16.72 7.71
C PRO A 174 32.93 16.57 6.46
N THR A 175 33.49 16.12 5.33
CA THR A 175 32.74 15.83 4.08
C THR A 175 32.25 14.38 4.00
N PHE A 176 32.53 13.55 5.00
CA PHE A 176 32.04 12.17 5.05
C PHE A 176 30.49 12.14 5.01
N SER A 177 29.94 11.41 4.05
CA SER A 177 28.50 11.22 3.88
C SER A 177 28.15 9.75 4.06
N PHE A 178 27.36 9.44 5.09
CA PHE A 178 27.04 8.05 5.43
C PHE A 178 26.30 7.33 4.30
N SER A 179 25.33 7.99 3.65
CA SER A 179 24.61 7.42 2.51
C SER A 179 25.54 7.17 1.32
N ASP A 180 26.40 8.12 0.97
CA ASP A 180 27.32 7.95 -0.17
C ASP A 180 28.40 6.88 0.05
N VAL A 181 28.64 6.47 1.30
CA VAL A 181 29.64 5.45 1.68
C VAL A 181 29.00 4.07 1.93
N TYR A 182 27.72 4.00 2.35
CA TYR A 182 27.06 2.74 2.73
C TYR A 182 25.84 2.34 1.88
N ASP A 183 25.19 3.29 1.19
CA ASP A 183 24.14 3.05 0.18
C ASP A 183 24.26 4.06 -0.98
N PRO A 184 25.32 3.97 -1.81
CA PRO A 184 25.61 4.97 -2.83
C PRO A 184 24.50 5.02 -3.88
N VAL A 185 23.92 6.20 -4.13
CA VAL A 185 22.71 6.31 -4.95
C VAL A 185 22.93 5.80 -6.38
N THR A 186 21.97 5.00 -6.86
CA THR A 186 21.92 4.48 -8.23
C THR A 186 20.74 5.09 -8.99
N PRO A 187 20.69 5.02 -10.33
CA PRO A 187 19.53 5.48 -11.10
C PRO A 187 18.23 4.79 -10.65
N THR A 188 18.32 3.50 -10.32
CA THR A 188 17.22 2.70 -9.77
C THR A 188 16.83 3.19 -8.37
N GLY A 189 17.78 3.38 -7.46
CA GLY A 189 17.51 3.91 -6.12
C GLY A 189 16.80 5.27 -6.19
N ALA A 190 17.30 6.19 -7.02
CA ALA A 190 16.68 7.49 -7.19
C ALA A 190 15.27 7.41 -7.79
N ARG A 191 15.02 6.52 -8.77
CA ARG A 191 13.69 6.38 -9.39
C ARG A 191 12.66 5.62 -8.55
N PHE A 192 13.07 4.63 -7.76
CA PHE A 192 12.17 3.78 -6.98
C PHE A 192 12.06 4.16 -5.50
N CYS A 193 13.06 4.83 -4.92
CA CYS A 193 13.04 5.34 -3.55
C CYS A 193 12.85 6.85 -3.54
N ASP A 194 13.85 7.62 -3.98
CA ASP A 194 13.87 9.07 -3.82
C ASP A 194 12.76 9.78 -4.61
N ALA A 195 12.21 9.18 -5.67
CA ALA A 195 11.02 9.71 -6.34
C ALA A 195 9.82 9.86 -5.37
N ARG A 196 9.61 8.91 -4.45
CA ARG A 196 8.54 8.98 -3.43
C ARG A 196 8.79 10.16 -2.48
N VAL A 197 10.05 10.35 -2.08
CA VAL A 197 10.50 11.48 -1.24
C VAL A 197 10.31 12.81 -1.98
N TRP A 198 10.67 12.89 -3.26
CA TRP A 198 10.52 14.06 -4.12
C TRP A 198 9.05 14.51 -4.20
N TYR A 199 8.13 13.57 -4.38
CA TYR A 199 6.71 13.87 -4.44
C TYR A 199 6.17 14.38 -3.09
N ILE A 200 6.50 13.68 -2.00
CA ILE A 200 6.13 14.10 -0.63
C ILE A 200 6.68 15.52 -0.33
N PHE A 201 7.89 15.84 -0.80
CA PHE A 201 8.48 17.17 -0.67
C PHE A 201 7.81 18.20 -1.58
N ARG A 202 7.43 17.86 -2.81
CA ARG A 202 6.68 18.75 -3.73
C ARG A 202 5.36 19.21 -3.12
N GLU A 203 4.61 18.29 -2.50
CA GLU A 203 3.33 18.59 -1.85
C GLU A 203 3.49 19.40 -0.57
N LEU A 204 4.51 19.10 0.24
CA LEU A 204 4.66 19.67 1.58
C LEU A 204 5.53 20.92 1.66
N ALA A 205 6.69 20.92 1.02
CA ALA A 205 7.78 21.84 1.32
C ALA A 205 7.48 23.27 0.88
N ASP A 206 7.96 24.26 1.63
CA ASP A 206 7.91 25.66 1.17
C ASP A 206 8.66 25.81 -0.17
N PRO A 207 8.11 26.47 -1.21
CA PRO A 207 8.80 26.65 -2.48
C PRO A 207 10.11 27.46 -2.37
N ALA A 208 10.31 28.20 -1.28
CA ALA A 208 11.60 28.83 -0.97
C ALA A 208 12.66 27.83 -0.47
N ASP A 209 12.24 26.71 0.15
CA ASP A 209 13.10 25.67 0.70
C ASP A 209 13.31 24.48 -0.26
N PHE A 210 12.42 24.28 -1.25
CA PHE A 210 12.48 23.13 -2.18
C PHE A 210 11.92 23.45 -3.59
N ASP A 211 12.80 23.47 -4.59
CA ASP A 211 12.44 23.53 -6.01
C ASP A 211 12.26 22.11 -6.60
N ALA A 212 11.00 21.70 -6.74
CA ALA A 212 10.67 20.37 -7.26
C ALA A 212 11.13 20.15 -8.72
N GLU A 213 11.10 21.17 -9.58
CA GLU A 213 11.52 21.04 -10.99
C GLU A 213 13.05 20.92 -11.11
N TYR A 214 13.80 21.59 -10.24
CA TYR A 214 15.25 21.41 -10.13
C TYR A 214 15.62 19.97 -9.74
N TYR A 215 14.88 19.35 -8.83
CA TYR A 215 15.12 17.97 -8.37
C TYR A 215 14.44 16.87 -9.21
N LEU A 216 13.51 17.20 -10.12
CA LEU A 216 12.82 16.21 -10.95
C LEU A 216 13.78 15.34 -11.80
N PRO A 217 14.86 15.86 -12.43
CA PRO A 217 15.87 15.02 -13.09
C PRO A 217 16.61 14.05 -12.15
N TYR A 218 16.69 14.35 -10.85
CA TYR A 218 17.22 13.42 -9.83
C TYR A 218 16.19 12.33 -9.52
N ALA A 219 14.93 12.70 -9.25
CA ALA A 219 13.81 11.77 -9.00
C ALA A 219 13.53 10.79 -10.17
N ARG A 220 13.93 11.14 -11.40
CA ARG A 220 13.88 10.24 -12.57
C ARG A 220 15.07 9.29 -12.69
N GLY A 221 16.14 9.49 -11.90
CA GLY A 221 17.40 8.77 -12.01
C GLY A 221 18.37 9.28 -13.10
N PHE A 222 18.08 10.44 -13.73
CA PHE A 222 18.89 10.97 -14.83
C PHE A 222 20.05 11.87 -14.38
N ASN A 223 19.94 12.55 -13.23
CA ASN A 223 21.01 13.40 -12.71
C ASN A 223 21.24 13.17 -11.20
N LEU A 224 22.09 12.19 -10.88
CA LEU A 224 22.39 11.77 -9.51
C LEU A 224 23.19 12.79 -8.68
N THR A 225 23.78 13.83 -9.28
CA THR A 225 24.54 14.83 -8.52
C THR A 225 23.64 15.88 -7.86
N ARG A 226 22.37 15.98 -8.25
CA ARG A 226 21.37 16.85 -7.61
C ARG A 226 20.66 16.14 -6.45
N ARG A 227 21.43 15.70 -5.45
CA ARG A 227 20.86 15.08 -4.24
C ARG A 227 19.87 16.05 -3.56
N MET A 228 18.71 15.53 -3.17
CA MET A 228 17.74 16.26 -2.36
C MET A 228 18.24 16.43 -0.91
N PRO A 229 17.75 17.44 -0.16
CA PRO A 229 17.98 17.52 1.28
C PRO A 229 17.36 16.32 2.02
N LEU A 230 17.88 15.99 3.21
CA LEU A 230 17.33 14.91 4.04
C LEU A 230 15.96 15.27 4.67
N PHE A 231 15.73 16.57 4.91
CA PHE A 231 14.52 17.09 5.53
C PHE A 231 14.04 18.36 4.82
N VAL A 232 12.74 18.63 4.88
CA VAL A 232 12.12 19.87 4.40
C VAL A 232 11.19 20.45 5.46
N ARG A 233 10.97 21.77 5.43
CA ARG A 233 9.97 22.44 6.26
C ARG A 233 8.62 22.46 5.53
N PRO A 234 7.52 21.94 6.12
CA PRO A 234 6.22 21.99 5.46
C PRO A 234 5.60 23.40 5.52
N ARG A 235 4.91 23.82 4.45
CA ARG A 235 4.20 25.11 4.31
C ARG A 235 3.21 25.38 5.46
N ARG A 236 2.67 24.32 6.06
CA ARG A 236 1.77 24.35 7.21
C ARG A 236 2.06 23.18 8.16
N LYS A 237 1.54 23.28 9.38
CA LYS A 237 1.51 22.15 10.31
C LYS A 237 0.67 20.99 9.74
N LEU A 238 1.07 19.76 10.10
CA LEU A 238 0.51 18.51 9.57
C LEU A 238 -0.33 17.76 10.61
N ARG A 239 -1.44 17.19 10.15
CA ARG A 239 -2.33 16.31 10.90
C ARG A 239 -2.05 14.86 10.51
N ARG A 240 -2.51 13.90 11.32
CA ARG A 240 -2.51 12.46 10.95
C ARG A 240 -3.12 12.20 9.58
N ALA A 241 -4.22 12.89 9.24
CA ALA A 241 -4.90 12.76 7.96
C ALA A 241 -4.03 13.20 6.76
N ASP A 242 -3.16 14.21 6.95
CA ASP A 242 -2.25 14.66 5.90
C ASP A 242 -1.14 13.63 5.67
N VAL A 243 -0.62 13.01 6.75
CA VAL A 243 0.32 11.88 6.65
C VAL A 243 -0.34 10.66 6.00
N HIS A 244 -1.61 10.37 6.28
CA HIS A 244 -2.37 9.34 5.56
C HIS A 244 -2.43 9.64 4.05
N ALA A 245 -2.85 10.85 3.65
CA ALA A 245 -2.97 11.20 2.23
C ALA A 245 -1.65 11.03 1.48
N LEU A 246 -0.53 11.46 2.06
CA LEU A 246 0.81 11.33 1.46
C LEU A 246 1.25 9.87 1.28
N LEU A 247 0.99 8.99 2.26
CA LEU A 247 1.33 7.58 2.13
C LEU A 247 0.36 6.80 1.21
N SER A 248 -0.85 7.32 0.97
CA SER A 248 -1.80 6.79 -0.02
C SER A 248 -1.53 7.33 -1.43
N SER A 249 -0.59 8.27 -1.58
CA SER A 249 -0.41 9.03 -2.80
C SER A 249 0.30 8.23 -3.88
N LYS A 250 -0.06 8.57 -5.12
CA LYS A 250 0.39 7.93 -6.35
C LYS A 250 0.88 9.02 -7.31
N TYR A 251 1.82 9.87 -6.90
CA TYR A 251 2.43 10.88 -7.78
C TYR A 251 1.45 11.82 -8.51
N GLU A 252 0.26 12.06 -7.97
CA GLU A 252 -0.88 12.69 -8.67
C GLU A 252 -0.53 14.08 -9.24
N GLY A 253 -0.92 14.33 -10.48
CA GLY A 253 -0.65 15.60 -11.15
C GLY A 253 0.85 15.87 -11.35
N SER A 254 1.65 14.84 -11.58
CA SER A 254 3.06 14.92 -11.98
C SER A 254 3.31 14.13 -13.27
N GLU A 255 4.50 14.24 -13.87
CA GLU A 255 4.90 13.34 -14.96
C GLU A 255 5.29 11.91 -14.50
N LEU A 256 5.22 11.63 -13.19
CA LEU A 256 5.42 10.30 -12.60
C LEU A 256 4.08 9.61 -12.25
N ASP A 257 2.96 10.23 -12.62
CA ASP A 257 1.58 9.85 -12.29
C ASP A 257 1.17 8.48 -12.92
N PRO A 258 0.86 7.46 -12.10
CA PRO A 258 0.47 6.10 -12.48
C PRO A 258 -1.04 5.98 -12.77
N SER A 259 -1.74 7.07 -13.06
CA SER A 259 -2.85 7.06 -14.04
C SER A 259 -2.37 6.65 -15.46
N LEU A 260 -1.09 6.33 -15.60
CA LEU A 260 -0.48 5.59 -16.71
C LEU A 260 -0.02 4.15 -16.35
N ASP A 261 -0.08 3.68 -15.09
CA ASP A 261 -0.03 2.27 -14.59
C ASP A 261 0.23 2.21 -13.05
N GLY A 262 -0.69 1.64 -12.22
CA GLY A 262 -0.74 1.65 -10.73
C GLY A 262 0.38 0.91 -9.95
N VAL A 263 0.39 0.69 -8.61
CA VAL A 263 -0.61 0.75 -7.49
C VAL A 263 0.16 0.93 -6.13
N PRO A 264 -0.39 1.50 -5.03
CA PRO A 264 0.31 1.70 -3.74
C PRO A 264 0.00 0.64 -2.62
N PRO A 265 0.63 0.73 -1.41
CA PRO A 265 0.61 -0.36 -0.40
C PRO A 265 0.25 0.02 1.07
N LEU A 266 0.10 -1.00 1.93
CA LEU A 266 -0.06 -1.09 3.41
C LEU A 266 0.46 0.08 4.29
N VAL A 267 -0.18 0.39 5.46
CA VAL A 267 0.32 1.38 6.46
C VAL A 267 -0.12 1.14 7.91
N ALA A 268 0.71 1.59 8.86
CA ALA A 268 0.25 2.16 10.13
C ALA A 268 0.77 3.59 10.37
N THR A 269 -0.08 4.53 10.81
CA THR A 269 0.41 5.82 11.37
C THR A 269 0.37 5.81 12.88
N THR A 270 1.38 6.41 13.50
CA THR A 270 1.54 6.45 14.95
C THR A 270 1.48 7.89 15.43
N ARG A 271 0.88 8.09 16.60
CA ARG A 271 0.88 9.35 17.34
C ARG A 271 1.60 9.08 18.66
N HIS A 272 2.82 9.57 18.82
CA HIS A 272 3.54 9.56 20.09
C HIS A 272 3.39 10.93 20.76
N ARG A 273 2.81 10.97 21.97
CA ARG A 273 2.66 12.21 22.74
C ARG A 273 3.89 12.47 23.64
N PRO A 274 4.77 13.44 23.32
CA PRO A 274 5.89 13.78 24.18
C PRO A 274 5.40 14.49 25.45
N GLY A 275 5.88 14.06 26.62
CA GLY A 275 5.57 14.69 27.91
C GLY A 275 5.49 13.69 29.07
N ALA A 276 6.04 14.07 30.22
CA ALA A 276 6.05 13.21 31.42
C ALA A 276 4.64 12.90 31.94
N GLU A 277 3.70 13.84 31.76
CA GLU A 277 2.31 13.77 32.21
C GLU A 277 1.44 12.75 31.47
N VAL A 278 1.88 12.25 30.31
CA VAL A 278 1.15 11.22 29.57
C VAL A 278 1.50 9.85 30.14
N PRO A 279 0.53 9.04 30.63
CA PRO A 279 0.80 7.68 31.09
C PRO A 279 1.42 6.83 29.97
N PRO A 280 2.48 6.05 30.23
CA PRO A 280 3.18 5.31 29.18
C PRO A 280 2.26 4.42 28.30
N PRO A 281 1.28 3.67 28.86
CA PRO A 281 0.35 2.85 28.08
C PRO A 281 -0.47 3.59 26.99
N VAL A 282 -0.65 4.91 27.12
CA VAL A 282 -1.38 5.76 26.16
C VAL A 282 -0.50 6.74 25.39
N ARG A 283 0.83 6.66 25.53
CA ARG A 283 1.76 7.54 24.80
C ARG A 283 1.78 7.28 23.30
N ALA A 284 1.81 6.01 22.91
CA ALA A 284 1.76 5.57 21.52
C ALA A 284 0.35 5.10 21.16
N LEU A 285 -0.20 5.69 20.09
CA LEU A 285 -1.43 5.26 19.43
C LEU A 285 -1.13 4.98 17.96
N LEU A 286 -1.20 3.71 17.56
CA LEU A 286 -1.22 3.28 16.17
C LEU A 286 -2.62 3.46 15.57
N TRP A 287 -2.66 3.78 14.29
CA TRP A 287 -3.80 3.74 13.38
C TRP A 287 -3.40 2.77 12.28
N TRP A 288 -3.68 1.49 12.51
CA TRP A 288 -3.08 0.35 11.81
C TRP A 288 -4.04 -0.23 10.77
N GLY A 289 -3.61 -0.43 9.53
CA GLY A 289 -4.39 -1.09 8.48
C GLY A 289 -3.74 -2.39 7.99
N SER A 290 -4.55 -3.26 7.37
CA SER A 290 -4.08 -4.45 6.64
C SER A 290 -4.46 -4.33 5.16
N ASP A 291 -3.61 -4.82 4.25
CA ASP A 291 -3.65 -4.55 2.81
C ASP A 291 -3.59 -3.03 2.47
N ASP A 292 -3.83 -2.64 1.20
CA ASP A 292 -3.51 -1.31 0.65
C ASP A 292 -4.04 -0.14 1.52
N HIS A 293 -3.13 0.76 1.89
CA HIS A 293 -3.41 1.92 2.71
C HIS A 293 -4.35 2.96 2.08
N ALA A 294 -4.52 3.03 0.76
CA ALA A 294 -5.59 3.86 0.22
C ALA A 294 -6.97 3.36 0.69
N TRP A 295 -7.17 2.04 0.71
CA TRP A 295 -8.50 1.39 0.83
C TRP A 295 -8.79 0.77 2.20
N ALA A 296 -7.77 0.41 2.98
CA ALA A 296 -7.93 -0.26 4.27
C ALA A 296 -8.48 0.67 5.38
N PRO A 297 -9.28 0.15 6.34
CA PRO A 297 -9.60 0.85 7.58
C PRO A 297 -8.36 0.92 8.48
N LYS A 298 -8.28 1.94 9.35
CA LYS A 298 -7.17 2.10 10.31
C LYS A 298 -7.66 1.92 11.72
N VAL A 299 -7.52 0.72 12.26
CA VAL A 299 -7.93 0.41 13.64
C VAL A 299 -7.01 1.12 14.64
N PRO A 300 -7.56 1.87 15.62
CA PRO A 300 -6.76 2.49 16.67
C PRO A 300 -6.28 1.45 17.69
N LEU A 301 -4.96 1.26 17.78
CA LEU A 301 -4.30 0.36 18.73
C LEU A 301 -3.34 1.17 19.61
N PHE A 302 -3.60 1.26 20.91
CA PHE A 302 -2.65 1.85 21.85
C PHE A 302 -1.54 0.86 22.21
N GLY A 303 -0.31 1.34 22.47
CA GLY A 303 0.81 0.49 22.87
C GLY A 303 0.58 -0.30 24.18
N GLY A 304 -0.31 0.19 25.05
CA GLY A 304 -0.79 -0.49 26.25
C GLY A 304 -2.00 -1.42 26.05
N ALA A 305 -2.49 -1.64 24.83
CA ALA A 305 -3.46 -2.69 24.55
C ALA A 305 -2.79 -4.07 24.59
N THR A 306 -3.50 -5.07 25.10
CA THR A 306 -2.99 -6.43 25.37
C THR A 306 -3.65 -7.52 24.51
N ALA A 307 -4.57 -7.14 23.62
CA ALA A 307 -5.11 -7.99 22.55
C ALA A 307 -5.67 -7.12 21.41
N VAL A 308 -5.98 -7.76 20.28
CA VAL A 308 -6.67 -7.17 19.12
C VAL A 308 -7.76 -8.13 18.63
N HIS A 309 -8.66 -7.67 17.76
CA HIS A 309 -9.69 -8.55 17.16
C HIS A 309 -9.05 -9.71 16.37
N ARG A 310 -9.55 -10.95 16.49
CA ARG A 310 -8.95 -12.17 15.91
C ARG A 310 -8.61 -12.06 14.41
N ALA A 311 -9.41 -11.31 13.65
CA ALA A 311 -9.17 -11.07 12.22
C ALA A 311 -7.87 -10.31 11.91
N TYR A 312 -7.38 -9.54 12.87
CA TYR A 312 -6.15 -8.75 12.81
C TYR A 312 -4.97 -9.46 13.47
N ASP A 313 -5.20 -10.52 14.25
CA ASP A 313 -4.20 -11.13 15.13
C ASP A 313 -3.20 -12.01 14.35
N ASP A 314 -1.95 -11.97 14.80
CA ASP A 314 -0.87 -12.85 14.35
C ASP A 314 -0.39 -13.83 15.44
N GLY A 315 -0.87 -13.73 16.68
CA GLY A 315 -0.59 -14.71 17.73
C GLY A 315 0.91 -14.92 18.02
N ASN A 316 1.73 -13.89 17.81
CA ASN A 316 3.19 -13.94 17.87
C ASN A 316 3.83 -14.93 16.85
N CYS A 317 3.28 -14.98 15.63
CA CYS A 317 3.83 -15.80 14.56
C CYS A 317 4.86 -15.10 13.69
N SER A 318 4.91 -13.76 13.64
CA SER A 318 5.65 -13.01 12.60
C SER A 318 5.27 -13.52 11.20
N ALA A 319 3.96 -13.59 10.92
CA ALA A 319 3.34 -14.14 9.72
C ALA A 319 3.64 -15.62 9.38
N ARG A 320 4.48 -16.34 10.15
CA ARG A 320 4.91 -17.72 9.84
C ARG A 320 3.72 -18.69 9.76
N LEU A 321 3.47 -19.22 8.56
CA LEU A 321 2.33 -20.09 8.23
C LEU A 321 2.07 -21.22 9.23
N ALA A 322 3.10 -22.01 9.57
CA ALA A 322 2.96 -23.15 10.47
C ALA A 322 2.57 -22.75 11.90
N CYS A 323 2.97 -21.56 12.35
CA CYS A 323 2.55 -21.00 13.63
C CYS A 323 1.09 -20.52 13.57
N ARG A 324 0.73 -19.77 12.51
CA ARG A 324 -0.66 -19.28 12.33
C ARG A 324 -1.67 -20.44 12.27
N ALA A 325 -1.32 -21.51 11.56
CA ALA A 325 -2.12 -22.72 11.47
C ALA A 325 -2.26 -23.45 12.82
N ALA A 326 -1.19 -23.52 13.62
CA ALA A 326 -1.23 -24.12 14.96
C ALA A 326 -2.07 -23.33 15.98
N LEU A 327 -2.39 -22.07 15.69
CA LEU A 327 -3.26 -21.19 16.49
C LEU A 327 -4.67 -21.01 15.89
N ASP A 328 -5.00 -21.71 14.80
CA ASP A 328 -6.26 -21.58 14.05
C ASP A 328 -6.54 -20.12 13.59
N LEU A 329 -5.48 -19.36 13.29
CA LEU A 329 -5.62 -17.95 12.90
C LEU A 329 -6.18 -17.82 11.48
N PRO A 330 -7.11 -16.87 11.26
CA PRO A 330 -7.86 -16.80 10.02
C PRO A 330 -7.00 -16.39 8.83
N GLY A 331 -6.99 -17.24 7.81
CA GLY A 331 -6.36 -16.99 6.52
C GLY A 331 -4.83 -17.10 6.49
N SER A 332 -4.33 -17.32 5.28
CA SER A 332 -2.91 -17.29 4.91
C SER A 332 -2.74 -16.61 3.56
N VAL A 333 -1.50 -16.31 3.13
CA VAL A 333 -1.21 -15.72 1.81
C VAL A 333 -1.72 -16.59 0.64
N LEU A 334 -1.98 -17.88 0.86
CA LEU A 334 -2.57 -18.82 -0.11
C LEU A 334 -3.95 -19.34 0.31
N THR A 335 -4.61 -18.71 1.29
CA THR A 335 -5.90 -19.18 1.83
C THR A 335 -6.76 -17.99 2.24
N PHE A 336 -7.72 -17.64 1.38
CA PHE A 336 -8.72 -16.61 1.64
C PHE A 336 -9.57 -16.95 2.88
N SER A 337 -9.99 -15.92 3.63
CA SER A 337 -10.97 -16.08 4.71
C SER A 337 -11.66 -14.75 5.01
N TRP A 338 -13.00 -14.75 5.05
CA TRP A 338 -13.80 -13.63 5.57
C TRP A 338 -13.50 -13.32 7.05
N GLY A 339 -12.94 -14.27 7.79
CA GLY A 339 -12.46 -14.04 9.14
C GLY A 339 -11.14 -13.28 9.23
N SER A 340 -10.50 -12.90 8.11
CA SER A 340 -9.14 -12.33 8.06
C SER A 340 -9.15 -10.90 7.52
N ALA A 341 -8.64 -9.94 8.31
CA ALA A 341 -8.69 -8.52 7.97
C ALA A 341 -7.93 -8.20 6.67
N PHE A 342 -6.78 -8.86 6.45
CA PHE A 342 -6.04 -8.78 5.20
C PHE A 342 -6.94 -9.11 4.00
N TRP A 343 -7.59 -10.27 4.01
CA TRP A 343 -8.39 -10.73 2.88
C TRP A 343 -9.67 -9.94 2.65
N VAL A 344 -10.32 -9.46 3.72
CA VAL A 344 -11.49 -8.59 3.61
C VAL A 344 -11.13 -7.22 3.05
N ASN A 345 -9.98 -6.66 3.43
CA ASN A 345 -9.48 -5.41 2.87
C ASN A 345 -9.01 -5.61 1.42
N SER A 346 -8.29 -6.69 1.10
CA SER A 346 -7.91 -7.05 -0.28
C SER A 346 -9.11 -7.26 -1.20
N ALA A 347 -10.24 -7.76 -0.68
CA ALA A 347 -11.46 -7.92 -1.46
C ALA A 347 -12.04 -6.57 -1.90
N VAL A 348 -12.06 -5.57 -1.00
CA VAL A 348 -12.43 -4.18 -1.33
C VAL A 348 -11.42 -3.54 -2.27
N ALA A 349 -10.12 -3.61 -1.94
CA ALA A 349 -9.03 -3.04 -2.74
C ALA A 349 -9.05 -3.54 -4.19
N ARG A 350 -9.29 -4.85 -4.39
CA ARG A 350 -9.38 -5.46 -5.72
C ARG A 350 -10.52 -4.91 -6.57
N LEU A 351 -11.67 -4.57 -5.99
CA LEU A 351 -12.74 -3.89 -6.72
C LEU A 351 -12.33 -2.46 -7.11
N VAL A 352 -11.61 -1.74 -6.24
CA VAL A 352 -11.06 -0.42 -6.58
C VAL A 352 -10.01 -0.49 -7.70
N TYR A 353 -9.14 -1.49 -7.72
CA TYR A 353 -8.18 -1.67 -8.83
C TYR A 353 -8.86 -1.94 -10.17
N GLN A 354 -10.06 -2.53 -10.18
CA GLN A 354 -10.82 -2.82 -11.40
C GLN A 354 -11.69 -1.64 -11.87
N ASP A 355 -12.01 -0.69 -10.98
CA ASP A 355 -12.97 0.39 -11.26
C ASP A 355 -12.60 1.69 -10.52
N TYR A 356 -11.33 2.10 -10.64
CA TYR A 356 -10.72 3.13 -9.80
C TYR A 356 -11.50 4.44 -9.78
N GLU A 357 -11.88 4.96 -10.96
CA GLU A 357 -12.59 6.24 -11.12
C GLU A 357 -13.95 6.28 -10.41
N ARG A 358 -14.62 5.12 -10.23
CA ARG A 358 -15.95 5.05 -9.61
C ARG A 358 -15.92 4.54 -8.17
N ALA A 359 -15.02 3.62 -7.85
CA ALA A 359 -14.96 2.97 -6.53
C ALA A 359 -14.05 3.67 -5.51
N SER A 360 -12.99 4.36 -5.94
CA SER A 360 -12.00 4.99 -5.03
C SER A 360 -12.65 5.96 -4.05
N ALA A 361 -13.40 6.95 -4.55
CA ALA A 361 -14.09 7.95 -3.74
C ALA A 361 -15.12 7.35 -2.77
N VAL A 362 -15.75 6.21 -3.12
CA VAL A 362 -16.68 5.50 -2.23
C VAL A 362 -15.95 4.86 -1.06
N VAL A 363 -14.79 4.24 -1.31
CA VAL A 363 -13.96 3.61 -0.28
C VAL A 363 -13.24 4.66 0.60
N GLU A 364 -12.80 5.77 0.02
CA GLU A 364 -12.24 6.90 0.76
C GLU A 364 -13.28 7.51 1.71
N CYS A 365 -14.51 7.75 1.24
CA CYS A 365 -15.62 8.17 2.08
C CYS A 365 -15.93 7.15 3.20
N ALA A 366 -15.93 5.85 2.90
CA ALA A 366 -16.10 4.80 3.92
C ALA A 366 -14.97 4.80 4.97
N ARG A 367 -13.72 5.06 4.56
CA ARG A 367 -12.57 5.24 5.46
C ARG A 367 -12.73 6.46 6.35
N GLU A 368 -13.13 7.61 5.81
CA GLU A 368 -13.38 8.81 6.61
C GLU A 368 -14.56 8.63 7.58
N ALA A 369 -15.61 7.93 7.18
CA ALA A 369 -16.74 7.57 8.03
C ALA A 369 -16.36 6.56 9.14
N PHE A 370 -15.36 5.71 8.93
CA PHE A 370 -14.78 4.85 9.98
C PHE A 370 -13.88 5.65 10.93
N GLU A 371 -12.96 6.46 10.41
CA GLU A 371 -12.08 7.31 11.22
C GLU A 371 -12.88 8.28 12.11
N SER A 372 -13.99 8.84 11.58
CA SER A 372 -14.92 9.71 12.30
C SER A 372 -15.71 8.97 13.40
N TRP A 373 -16.06 7.69 13.20
CA TRP A 373 -16.66 6.83 14.22
C TRP A 373 -15.65 6.43 15.31
N ALA A 374 -14.36 6.29 14.95
CA ALA A 374 -13.30 5.86 15.84
C ALA A 374 -12.78 7.00 16.74
N ALA A 375 -12.62 8.22 16.19
CA ALA A 375 -12.06 9.38 16.89
C ALA A 375 -12.65 9.67 18.29
N PRO A 376 -13.98 9.76 18.50
CA PRO A 376 -14.55 10.00 19.83
C PRO A 376 -14.37 8.81 20.79
N LYS A 377 -14.22 7.58 20.27
CA LYS A 377 -13.95 6.38 21.09
C LYS A 377 -12.50 6.35 21.56
N VAL A 378 -11.56 6.73 20.68
CA VAL A 378 -10.14 6.96 21.03
C VAL A 378 -10.02 8.00 22.13
N GLU A 379 -10.71 9.13 22.00
CA GLU A 379 -10.70 10.19 23.02
C GLU A 379 -11.32 9.74 24.35
N SER A 380 -12.44 9.02 24.30
CA SER A 380 -13.07 8.43 25.49
C SER A 380 -12.16 7.44 26.21
N ALA A 381 -11.48 6.55 25.47
CA ALA A 381 -10.53 5.58 26.00
C ALA A 381 -9.30 6.26 26.62
N ASP A 382 -8.70 7.25 25.95
CA ASP A 382 -7.58 8.06 26.47
C ASP A 382 -7.98 8.76 27.79
N LYS A 383 -9.18 9.36 27.85
CA LYS A 383 -9.72 9.98 29.08
C LYS A 383 -10.07 8.97 30.18
N LYS A 384 -10.53 7.76 29.86
CA LYS A 384 -10.83 6.68 30.82
C LYS A 384 -9.53 6.09 31.40
N ALA A 385 -8.59 5.73 30.53
CA ALA A 385 -7.26 5.25 30.88
C ALA A 385 -6.46 6.23 31.75
N ARG A 386 -6.42 7.53 31.41
CA ARG A 386 -5.72 8.53 32.25
C ARG A 386 -6.25 8.59 33.68
N ARG A 387 -7.57 8.44 33.87
CA ARG A 387 -8.20 8.43 35.20
C ARG A 387 -7.90 7.13 35.97
N GLN A 388 -7.90 5.98 35.30
CA GLN A 388 -7.51 4.70 35.89
C GLN A 388 -6.03 4.68 36.29
N TRP A 389 -5.15 5.25 35.46
CA TRP A 389 -3.73 5.41 35.79
C TRP A 389 -3.51 6.32 37.01
N ALA A 390 -4.20 7.46 37.07
CA ALA A 390 -4.16 8.37 38.22
C ALA A 390 -4.72 7.73 39.50
N ALA A 391 -5.62 6.75 39.39
CA ALA A 391 -6.13 5.93 40.49
C ALA A 391 -5.22 4.73 40.85
N GLY A 392 -4.10 4.54 40.14
CA GLY A 392 -3.14 3.46 40.42
C GLY A 392 -3.51 2.09 39.84
N ASP A 393 -4.46 2.01 38.89
CA ASP A 393 -4.93 0.75 38.29
C ASP A 393 -4.44 0.57 36.83
N PRO A 394 -3.23 0.01 36.61
CA PRO A 394 -2.72 -0.30 35.28
C PRO A 394 -3.46 -1.47 34.60
N SER A 395 -4.22 -2.28 35.36
CA SER A 395 -5.01 -3.38 34.80
C SER A 395 -6.24 -2.84 34.09
N ALA A 396 -7.00 -1.96 34.73
CA ALA A 396 -8.16 -1.30 34.13
C ALA A 396 -7.77 -0.36 32.98
N VAL A 397 -6.57 0.26 33.02
CA VAL A 397 -5.97 0.93 31.86
C VAL A 397 -5.85 -0.04 30.69
N SER A 398 -5.12 -1.14 30.86
CA SER A 398 -4.85 -2.11 29.79
C SER A 398 -6.15 -2.70 29.23
N ALA A 399 -7.10 -3.06 30.09
CA ALA A 399 -8.42 -3.54 29.70
C ALA A 399 -9.20 -2.52 28.86
N THR A 400 -9.15 -1.23 29.21
CA THR A 400 -9.84 -0.15 28.47
C THR A 400 -9.23 0.09 27.07
N LEU A 401 -7.92 -0.06 26.94
CA LEU A 401 -7.23 0.08 25.65
C LEU A 401 -7.49 -1.12 24.75
N THR A 402 -7.56 -2.32 25.34
CA THR A 402 -7.95 -3.56 24.64
C THR A 402 -9.43 -3.57 24.23
N GLU A 403 -10.33 -3.06 25.07
CA GLU A 403 -11.77 -2.87 24.76
C GLU A 403 -11.95 -2.07 23.46
N LEU A 404 -11.21 -0.97 23.29
CA LEU A 404 -11.20 -0.17 22.07
C LEU A 404 -10.65 -0.95 20.86
N ALA A 405 -9.51 -1.63 21.01
CA ALA A 405 -8.86 -2.37 19.93
C ALA A 405 -9.74 -3.52 19.39
N LEU A 406 -10.41 -4.25 20.29
CA LEU A 406 -11.37 -5.30 19.95
C LEU A 406 -12.59 -4.73 19.23
N ALA A 407 -13.22 -3.68 19.78
CA ALA A 407 -14.42 -3.07 19.22
C ALA A 407 -14.17 -2.43 17.84
N ALA A 408 -13.03 -1.75 17.66
CA ALA A 408 -12.68 -1.13 16.39
C ALA A 408 -12.32 -2.17 15.32
N GLY A 409 -11.66 -3.27 15.69
CA GLY A 409 -11.40 -4.38 14.77
C GLY A 409 -12.70 -5.07 14.30
N ALA A 410 -13.67 -5.27 15.20
CA ALA A 410 -14.97 -5.84 14.84
C ALA A 410 -15.80 -4.91 13.93
N GLU A 411 -15.86 -3.61 14.24
CA GLU A 411 -16.53 -2.61 13.39
C GLU A 411 -15.88 -2.52 12.00
N ALA A 412 -14.54 -2.55 11.92
CA ALA A 412 -13.81 -2.50 10.66
C ALA A 412 -14.14 -3.68 9.75
N MET A 413 -14.15 -4.91 10.30
CA MET A 413 -14.54 -6.12 9.54
C MET A 413 -15.96 -5.99 9.00
N SER A 414 -16.93 -5.69 9.88
CA SER A 414 -18.35 -5.56 9.53
C SER A 414 -18.58 -4.51 8.41
N ARG A 415 -17.90 -3.36 8.50
CA ARG A 415 -18.00 -2.32 7.48
C ARG A 415 -17.33 -2.69 6.16
N TRP A 416 -16.16 -3.33 6.15
CA TRP A 416 -15.49 -3.67 4.88
C TRP A 416 -16.13 -4.87 4.18
N GLU A 417 -16.67 -5.83 4.92
CA GLU A 417 -17.49 -6.91 4.34
C GLU A 417 -18.76 -6.34 3.68
N LYS A 418 -19.46 -5.41 4.35
CA LYS A 418 -20.59 -4.70 3.73
C LYS A 418 -20.18 -3.84 2.54
N LEU A 419 -19.09 -3.07 2.65
CA LEU A 419 -18.57 -2.21 1.59
C LEU A 419 -18.22 -3.03 0.34
N TRP A 420 -17.63 -4.21 0.49
CA TRP A 420 -17.38 -5.12 -0.62
C TRP A 420 -18.68 -5.56 -1.31
N MET A 421 -19.71 -5.95 -0.56
CA MET A 421 -21.02 -6.31 -1.12
C MET A 421 -21.69 -5.12 -1.82
N ASP A 422 -21.64 -3.93 -1.22
CA ASP A 422 -22.20 -2.70 -1.80
C ASP A 422 -21.51 -2.37 -3.13
N LEU A 423 -20.17 -2.34 -3.15
CA LEU A 423 -19.38 -2.09 -4.37
C LEU A 423 -19.68 -3.11 -5.48
N LEU A 424 -19.75 -4.40 -5.14
CA LEU A 424 -20.01 -5.48 -6.10
C LEU A 424 -21.38 -5.35 -6.78
N VAL A 425 -22.41 -4.93 -6.04
CA VAL A 425 -23.76 -4.71 -6.57
C VAL A 425 -23.87 -3.38 -7.31
N THR A 426 -23.21 -2.32 -6.82
CA THR A 426 -23.20 -1.00 -7.44
C THR A 426 -22.43 -0.97 -8.76
N PHE A 427 -21.27 -1.62 -8.85
CA PHE A 427 -20.36 -1.52 -10.01
C PHE A 427 -20.32 -2.82 -10.84
N GLN A 428 -21.51 -3.33 -11.16
CA GLN A 428 -21.69 -4.62 -11.83
C GLN A 428 -21.62 -4.52 -13.37
N ASP A 429 -20.82 -5.38 -14.01
CA ASP A 429 -20.76 -5.58 -15.47
C ASP A 429 -20.57 -4.28 -16.26
N GLY A 430 -19.66 -3.42 -15.79
CA GLY A 430 -19.39 -2.11 -16.37
C GLY A 430 -20.46 -1.04 -16.08
N ASN A 431 -21.58 -1.38 -15.44
CA ASN A 431 -22.65 -0.43 -15.13
C ASN A 431 -22.60 0.01 -13.66
N THR A 432 -22.94 1.27 -13.42
CA THR A 432 -23.26 1.81 -12.10
C THR A 432 -24.75 1.61 -11.84
N ALA A 433 -25.11 1.02 -10.71
CA ALA A 433 -26.48 0.81 -10.26
C ALA A 433 -26.86 1.79 -9.14
N SER A 434 -28.06 2.35 -9.21
CA SER A 434 -28.68 3.14 -8.14
C SER A 434 -30.12 2.70 -7.94
N ALA A 435 -30.65 2.83 -6.72
CA ALA A 435 -32.06 2.54 -6.46
C ALA A 435 -32.98 3.50 -7.23
N ASP A 436 -34.04 2.97 -7.84
CA ASP A 436 -35.16 3.74 -8.39
C ASP A 436 -36.48 3.06 -8.00
N ALA A 437 -37.29 3.75 -7.21
CA ALA A 437 -38.58 3.24 -6.73
C ALA A 437 -39.67 3.20 -7.81
N HIS A 438 -39.42 3.77 -9.01
CA HIS A 438 -40.36 3.76 -10.14
C HIS A 438 -40.12 2.57 -11.09
N ASP A 439 -38.94 1.96 -11.08
CA ASP A 439 -38.70 0.73 -11.82
C ASP A 439 -39.30 -0.47 -11.07
N LEU A 440 -40.23 -1.17 -11.73
CA LEU A 440 -40.97 -2.28 -11.15
C LEU A 440 -40.32 -3.65 -11.42
N LEU A 441 -39.11 -3.71 -12.00
CA LEU A 441 -38.44 -4.94 -12.41
C LEU A 441 -37.26 -5.31 -11.49
N CYS A 442 -36.33 -4.38 -11.29
CA CYS A 442 -35.21 -4.47 -10.35
C CYS A 442 -35.27 -3.44 -9.21
N GLY A 443 -36.15 -2.43 -9.29
CA GLY A 443 -36.12 -1.29 -8.36
C GLY A 443 -34.86 -0.44 -8.54
N CYS A 444 -34.33 -0.38 -9.76
CA CYS A 444 -33.00 0.12 -10.05
C CYS A 444 -32.90 0.89 -11.36
N ALA A 445 -32.12 1.98 -11.35
CA ALA A 445 -31.57 2.58 -12.55
C ALA A 445 -30.14 2.03 -12.77
N LYS A 446 -29.77 1.83 -14.05
CA LYS A 446 -28.42 1.42 -14.47
C LYS A 446 -27.88 2.45 -15.46
N ALA A 447 -26.65 2.91 -15.23
CA ALA A 447 -25.90 3.78 -16.13
C ALA A 447 -24.57 3.11 -16.50
N SER A 448 -24.26 2.97 -17.79
CA SER A 448 -23.00 2.35 -18.22
C SER A 448 -21.79 3.25 -17.90
N ALA A 449 -20.61 2.65 -17.72
CA ALA A 449 -19.37 3.37 -17.48
C ALA A 449 -19.12 4.41 -18.57
N VAL A 450 -18.95 5.66 -18.16
CA VAL A 450 -18.45 6.74 -19.02
C VAL A 450 -16.94 6.74 -18.90
N TYR A 451 -16.24 6.32 -19.96
CA TYR A 451 -14.79 6.42 -20.01
C TYR A 451 -14.35 7.88 -19.88
N SER A 452 -13.21 8.13 -19.21
CA SER A 452 -12.69 9.48 -19.05
C SER A 452 -12.37 10.12 -20.41
N THR A 453 -12.51 11.44 -20.52
CA THR A 453 -12.20 12.19 -21.75
C THR A 453 -10.76 11.95 -22.21
N ARG A 454 -9.83 11.72 -21.28
CA ARG A 454 -8.43 11.35 -21.55
C ARG A 454 -8.31 9.97 -22.22
N TRP A 455 -9.05 8.97 -21.77
CA TRP A 455 -9.09 7.66 -22.43
C TRP A 455 -9.73 7.75 -23.82
N LEU A 456 -10.86 8.45 -23.93
CA LEU A 456 -11.55 8.65 -25.21
C LEU A 456 -10.66 9.38 -26.23
N GLN A 457 -9.92 10.42 -25.80
CA GLN A 457 -8.95 11.09 -26.64
C GLN A 457 -7.80 10.15 -27.04
N LYS A 458 -7.23 9.38 -26.10
CA LYS A 458 -6.18 8.40 -26.43
C LYS A 458 -6.65 7.36 -27.46
N VAL A 459 -7.88 6.86 -27.36
CA VAL A 459 -8.45 5.92 -28.35
C VAL A 459 -8.56 6.58 -29.73
N VAL A 460 -8.90 7.86 -29.81
CA VAL A 460 -8.90 8.63 -31.08
C VAL A 460 -7.47 8.86 -31.60
N ASP A 461 -6.52 9.18 -30.72
CA ASP A 461 -5.12 9.41 -31.09
C ASP A 461 -4.41 8.12 -31.57
N ASP A 462 -4.68 6.99 -30.93
CA ASP A 462 -4.09 5.68 -31.25
C ASP A 462 -4.71 5.05 -32.52
N ALA A 463 -6.03 5.15 -32.68
CA ALA A 463 -6.78 4.46 -33.74
C ALA A 463 -7.12 5.35 -34.95
N GLY A 464 -7.01 6.67 -34.82
CA GLY A 464 -7.41 7.64 -35.83
C GLY A 464 -8.86 7.42 -36.28
N ASP A 465 -9.06 7.28 -37.59
CA ASP A 465 -10.38 7.11 -38.18
C ASP A 465 -10.92 5.67 -38.15
N HIS A 466 -10.18 4.69 -37.60
CA HIS A 466 -10.62 3.28 -37.58
C HIS A 466 -11.92 3.05 -36.79
N TYR A 467 -12.20 3.87 -35.77
CA TYR A 467 -13.46 3.86 -35.01
C TYR A 467 -14.42 5.00 -35.39
N ARG A 468 -14.15 5.74 -36.48
CA ARG A 468 -15.04 6.81 -36.95
C ARG A 468 -16.32 6.19 -37.52
N LEU A 469 -17.40 6.25 -36.74
CA LEU A 469 -18.73 5.84 -37.21
C LEU A 469 -19.12 6.60 -38.49
N PRO A 470 -19.78 5.94 -39.46
CA PRO A 470 -20.36 6.59 -40.62
C PRO A 470 -21.26 7.77 -40.23
N SER A 471 -21.20 8.85 -41.00
CA SER A 471 -22.13 9.97 -40.83
C SER A 471 -23.57 9.53 -41.14
N LYS A 472 -24.57 10.30 -40.70
CA LYS A 472 -25.97 10.07 -41.12
C LYS A 472 -26.22 10.33 -42.61
N GLU A 473 -25.23 10.83 -43.32
CA GLU A 473 -25.23 11.14 -44.76
C GLU A 473 -24.43 10.08 -45.56
N CYS A 474 -24.08 8.96 -44.94
CA CYS A 474 -23.32 7.89 -45.59
C CYS A 474 -24.17 7.12 -46.61
N ALA A 475 -23.72 7.08 -47.86
CA ALA A 475 -24.36 6.32 -48.93
C ALA A 475 -23.76 4.92 -49.10
N SER A 476 -22.45 4.80 -48.87
CA SER A 476 -21.73 3.53 -48.96
C SER A 476 -20.52 3.50 -48.03
N ILE A 477 -20.12 2.29 -47.65
CA ILE A 477 -18.95 2.02 -46.83
C ILE A 477 -18.03 1.14 -47.68
N ASP A 478 -16.73 1.46 -47.73
CA ASP A 478 -15.75 0.65 -48.46
C ASP A 478 -15.21 -0.54 -47.66
N ALA A 479 -14.28 -1.30 -48.24
CA ALA A 479 -13.74 -2.51 -47.65
C ALA A 479 -12.90 -2.27 -46.38
N ASP A 480 -12.40 -1.05 -46.19
CA ASP A 480 -11.58 -0.64 -45.05
C ASP A 480 -12.43 0.07 -43.97
N GLY A 481 -13.73 0.27 -44.23
CA GLY A 481 -14.71 0.82 -43.29
C GLY A 481 -14.97 2.31 -43.45
N HIS A 482 -14.37 2.99 -44.44
CA HIS A 482 -14.54 4.43 -44.62
C HIS A 482 -15.87 4.77 -45.31
N CYS A 483 -16.43 5.91 -44.91
CA CYS A 483 -17.75 6.37 -45.33
C CYS A 483 -17.70 7.31 -46.53
N HIS A 484 -18.49 7.01 -47.56
CA HIS A 484 -18.64 7.83 -48.77
C HIS A 484 -20.09 8.37 -48.88
N PRO A 485 -20.30 9.69 -48.99
CA PRO A 485 -21.63 10.28 -49.21
C PRO A 485 -22.11 10.07 -50.66
N GLU A 486 -23.39 10.36 -50.96
CA GLU A 486 -23.91 10.24 -52.33
C GLU A 486 -23.23 11.25 -53.28
N THR A 487 -22.29 10.76 -54.09
CA THR A 487 -21.83 11.52 -55.27
C THR A 487 -22.99 11.67 -56.25
N THR A 488 -23.41 12.90 -56.51
CA THR A 488 -24.53 13.20 -57.41
C THR A 488 -24.35 12.55 -58.78
N ALA A 489 -25.42 11.93 -59.28
CA ALA A 489 -25.33 10.85 -60.26
C ALA A 489 -24.59 11.24 -61.56
N PRO A 490 -23.72 10.36 -62.10
CA PRO A 490 -22.99 10.63 -63.34
C PRO A 490 -23.95 10.70 -64.53
N GLN A 491 -23.68 11.63 -65.45
CA GLN A 491 -24.42 11.77 -66.70
C GLN A 491 -24.31 10.48 -67.54
N LYS A 492 -25.44 9.98 -68.04
CA LYS A 492 -25.47 8.83 -68.96
C LYS A 492 -24.68 9.13 -70.25
N PRO A 493 -23.71 8.28 -70.64
CA PRO A 493 -23.25 8.21 -72.02
C PRO A 493 -24.39 7.71 -72.94
N SER A 494 -24.44 8.20 -74.17
CA SER A 494 -25.47 7.80 -75.14
C SER A 494 -25.18 6.46 -75.81
N SER A 495 -26.11 5.52 -75.62
CA SER A 495 -26.52 4.47 -76.58
C SER A 495 -25.49 3.82 -77.51
N PHE A 496 -25.25 2.52 -77.33
CA PHE A 496 -25.10 1.59 -78.46
C PHE A 496 -25.78 0.25 -78.14
N ASN A 497 -26.52 -0.29 -79.10
CA ASN A 497 -27.22 -1.59 -78.99
C ASN A 497 -26.49 -2.66 -79.81
N VAL A 498 -26.28 -3.83 -79.23
CA VAL A 498 -26.21 -5.10 -79.96
C VAL A 498 -26.98 -6.16 -79.17
N TRP A 499 -27.81 -6.95 -79.86
CA TRP A 499 -28.60 -8.04 -79.27
C TRP A 499 -27.83 -9.35 -79.27
N PHE A 500 -28.06 -10.19 -78.26
CA PHE A 500 -28.37 -11.62 -78.48
C PHE A 500 -29.31 -12.14 -77.36
N ALA A 501 -30.06 -13.19 -77.66
CA ALA A 501 -31.24 -13.65 -76.92
C ALA A 501 -30.99 -15.01 -76.21
N PRO A 502 -31.98 -15.62 -75.51
CA PRO A 502 -31.72 -16.27 -74.21
C PRO A 502 -31.60 -17.80 -74.22
N VAL A 503 -31.15 -18.36 -73.07
CA VAL A 503 -31.23 -19.79 -72.73
C VAL A 503 -31.97 -19.98 -71.39
N PRO A 504 -33.08 -20.73 -71.34
CA PRO A 504 -33.87 -20.97 -70.12
C PRO A 504 -33.31 -22.14 -69.24
N PRO A 505 -33.81 -22.33 -68.00
CA PRO A 505 -33.01 -22.96 -66.92
C PRO A 505 -33.46 -24.35 -66.45
N ARG A 506 -32.75 -24.84 -65.42
CA ARG A 506 -33.01 -25.96 -64.48
C ARG A 506 -32.33 -27.31 -64.77
N ARG A 507 -31.58 -27.78 -63.76
CA ARG A 507 -31.97 -28.99 -63.01
C ARG A 507 -31.94 -28.69 -61.51
N ALA A 508 -32.74 -29.44 -60.76
CA ALA A 508 -32.87 -29.30 -59.31
C ALA A 508 -32.47 -30.61 -58.61
N VAL A 509 -32.05 -30.50 -57.36
CA VAL A 509 -32.08 -31.59 -56.37
C VAL A 509 -32.64 -30.99 -55.08
N ALA A 510 -33.57 -31.71 -54.43
CA ALA A 510 -34.13 -31.31 -53.15
C ALA A 510 -34.42 -32.56 -52.30
N ALA A 511 -34.22 -32.41 -50.99
CA ALA A 511 -34.76 -33.20 -49.89
C ALA A 511 -34.67 -34.75 -49.91
N SER A 512 -33.83 -35.28 -49.02
CA SER A 512 -34.21 -36.40 -48.12
C SER A 512 -33.24 -36.42 -46.93
N ASN A 513 -33.56 -36.88 -45.72
CA ASN A 513 -34.87 -37.04 -45.03
C ASN A 513 -34.54 -37.14 -43.52
N MET A 514 -35.28 -36.48 -42.62
CA MET A 514 -35.13 -36.73 -41.17
C MET A 514 -36.44 -36.54 -40.41
N ALA A 515 -36.86 -37.61 -39.73
CA ALA A 515 -38.04 -37.71 -38.86
C ALA A 515 -37.98 -39.08 -38.12
N PRO A 516 -38.70 -39.28 -36.99
CA PRO A 516 -38.97 -38.32 -35.93
C PRO A 516 -38.92 -38.92 -34.49
N ILE A 517 -38.95 -38.05 -33.47
CA ILE A 517 -39.54 -38.25 -32.11
C ILE A 517 -39.04 -39.44 -31.24
N SER A 518 -38.55 -39.12 -30.03
CA SER A 518 -39.09 -39.70 -28.77
C SER A 518 -38.72 -38.88 -27.52
N LYS A 519 -39.57 -39.01 -26.49
CA LYS A 519 -39.60 -38.26 -25.23
C LYS A 519 -38.51 -38.67 -24.23
N LEU A 520 -38.21 -37.79 -23.27
CA LEU A 520 -38.53 -38.07 -21.85
C LEU A 520 -38.73 -36.78 -21.04
N GLU A 521 -39.46 -36.86 -19.92
CA GLU A 521 -39.81 -35.74 -19.04
C GLU A 521 -39.25 -35.89 -17.61
N VAL A 522 -39.33 -34.78 -16.87
CA VAL A 522 -38.76 -34.50 -15.54
C VAL A 522 -39.29 -35.40 -14.40
N ARG A 523 -38.37 -35.80 -13.49
CA ARG A 523 -38.52 -36.01 -12.02
C ARG A 523 -37.11 -36.25 -11.43
N GLY A 524 -36.79 -35.93 -10.17
CA GLY A 524 -37.54 -35.21 -9.13
C GLY A 524 -37.03 -35.56 -7.71
N VAL A 525 -36.35 -34.61 -7.04
CA VAL A 525 -36.09 -34.43 -5.59
C VAL A 525 -36.15 -35.67 -4.66
N MET A 526 -35.02 -36.05 -4.03
CA MET A 526 -34.76 -35.91 -2.56
C MET A 526 -33.35 -36.44 -2.20
N GLY A 527 -32.71 -35.88 -1.16
CA GLY A 527 -31.38 -36.29 -0.67
C GLY A 527 -30.62 -35.13 -0.08
#